data_AF-A0A1I2HIL1-F1
#
_entry.id   AF-A0A1I2HIL1-F1
#
_cell.length_a   1.000
_cell.length_b   1.000
_cell.length_c   1.000
_cell.angle_alpha   90.00
_cell.angle_beta   90.00
_cell.angle_gamma   90.00
#
_symmetry.space_group_name_H-M   'P 1'
#
loop_
_entity.id
_entity.type
_entity.pdbx_description
1 polymer ?
#
loop_
_entity_poly.entity_id
_entity_poly.type
_entity_poly.pdbx_seq_one_letter_code
_entity_poly.pdbx_strand_id
1 'polypeptide(L)'
;MVDHDDAVARAHRVLLGLAGRVPDEVLAAARLRLAEGVLPDLRESVAHRFSFAASADPGGPALLDLSAGDLDPLDRAAAEAAAGESGARALWRSWRIPATAAPPVRVYVLEAGAAEATLPRLTAAVMTALLDAGLTAPQVETYHSDVDLLPCQHAARGASALIWTRDERPPPRLARVFDRGGAAGVGFDPGHERLSGAERDRVAGYLDGGEPILATTRSAPDVFAPELGPIVPAGFRTDGRWIWTDTVTYYLRTYSLAPDAELLGHIRANDYAAVDVDAAAEHRALALLLTRG
;
A
#
# COMPACT_ATOMS: atom_id res chain seq x y z
N MET A 1 -15.89 -32.02 -8.31
CA MET A 1 -16.07 -31.00 -7.25
C MET A 1 -15.18 -29.76 -7.44
N VAL A 2 -14.33 -29.71 -8.48
CA VAL A 2 -13.44 -28.56 -8.78
C VAL A 2 -14.14 -27.47 -9.60
N ASP A 3 -15.28 -27.77 -10.26
CA ASP A 3 -15.93 -26.90 -11.24
C ASP A 3 -16.71 -25.71 -10.63
N HIS A 4 -17.28 -25.89 -9.42
CA HIS A 4 -18.10 -24.83 -8.80
C HIS A 4 -17.23 -23.74 -8.14
N ASP A 5 -16.19 -24.13 -7.42
CA ASP A 5 -15.27 -23.19 -6.75
C ASP A 5 -14.53 -22.32 -7.78
N ASP A 6 -14.12 -22.91 -8.91
CA ASP A 6 -13.51 -22.20 -10.04
C ASP A 6 -14.49 -21.22 -10.71
N ALA A 7 -15.77 -21.59 -10.82
CA ALA A 7 -16.81 -20.70 -11.36
C ALA A 7 -17.06 -19.51 -10.43
N VAL A 8 -17.08 -19.74 -9.12
CA VAL A 8 -17.24 -18.70 -8.09
C VAL A 8 -16.05 -17.73 -8.11
N ALA A 9 -14.82 -18.24 -8.12
CA ALA A 9 -13.61 -17.42 -8.21
C ALA A 9 -13.57 -16.57 -9.50
N ARG A 10 -14.01 -17.14 -10.63
CA ARG A 10 -14.09 -16.42 -11.91
C ARG A 10 -15.14 -15.33 -11.88
N ALA A 11 -16.34 -15.61 -11.36
CA ALA A 11 -17.40 -14.63 -11.22
C ALA A 11 -16.97 -13.47 -10.30
N HIS A 12 -16.27 -13.76 -9.20
CA HIS A 12 -15.70 -12.75 -8.31
C HIS A 12 -14.78 -11.78 -9.06
N ARG A 13 -13.83 -12.31 -9.86
CA ARG A 13 -12.94 -11.48 -10.69
C ARG A 13 -13.67 -10.62 -11.71
N VAL A 14 -14.73 -11.15 -12.34
CA VAL A 14 -15.56 -10.35 -13.25
C VAL A 14 -16.24 -9.20 -12.52
N LEU A 15 -16.84 -9.44 -11.36
CA LEU A 15 -17.49 -8.41 -10.56
C LEU A 15 -16.52 -7.31 -10.12
N LEU A 16 -15.29 -7.66 -9.74
CA LEU A 16 -14.24 -6.68 -9.41
C LEU A 16 -13.92 -5.79 -10.61
N GLY A 17 -13.83 -6.37 -11.80
CA GLY A 17 -13.65 -5.62 -13.05
C GLY A 17 -14.82 -4.70 -13.39
N LEU A 18 -16.02 -4.91 -12.84
CA LEU A 18 -17.17 -4.04 -13.07
C LEU A 18 -17.25 -2.86 -12.09
N ALA A 19 -16.35 -2.79 -11.10
CA ALA A 19 -16.32 -1.70 -10.14
C ALA A 19 -16.26 -0.32 -10.82
N GLY A 20 -17.26 0.51 -10.52
CA GLY A 20 -17.48 1.84 -11.09
C GLY A 20 -17.88 1.88 -12.57
N ARG A 21 -18.07 0.73 -13.21
CA ARG A 21 -18.69 0.62 -14.54
C ARG A 21 -20.20 0.38 -14.47
N VAL A 22 -20.71 0.00 -13.30
CA VAL A 22 -22.10 -0.33 -13.01
C VAL A 22 -22.57 0.36 -11.72
N PRO A 23 -23.88 0.53 -11.48
CA PRO A 23 -24.40 1.09 -10.23
C PRO A 23 -24.00 0.27 -8.99
N ASP A 24 -23.78 0.96 -7.87
CA ASP A 24 -23.23 0.37 -6.65
C ASP A 24 -24.19 -0.61 -5.98
N GLU A 25 -25.48 -0.29 -5.95
CA GLU A 25 -26.50 -1.19 -5.40
C GLU A 25 -26.56 -2.52 -6.16
N VAL A 26 -26.37 -2.49 -7.47
CA VAL A 26 -26.35 -3.68 -8.32
C VAL A 26 -25.10 -4.51 -8.04
N LEU A 27 -23.93 -3.87 -7.96
CA LEU A 27 -22.67 -4.56 -7.69
C LEU A 27 -22.65 -5.18 -6.28
N ALA A 28 -23.16 -4.47 -5.28
CA ALA A 28 -23.26 -4.96 -3.91
C ALA A 28 -24.18 -6.19 -3.83
N ALA A 29 -25.39 -6.12 -4.41
CA ALA A 29 -26.32 -7.25 -4.40
C ALA A 29 -25.73 -8.50 -5.09
N ALA A 30 -25.00 -8.32 -6.20
CA ALA A 30 -24.35 -9.41 -6.92
C ALA A 30 -23.25 -10.10 -6.08
N ARG A 31 -22.45 -9.34 -5.32
CA ARG A 31 -21.39 -9.89 -4.45
C ARG A 31 -21.94 -10.70 -3.28
N LEU A 32 -23.00 -10.20 -2.63
CA LEU A 32 -23.65 -10.92 -1.52
C LEU A 32 -24.23 -12.26 -2.01
N ARG A 33 -24.92 -12.27 -3.16
CA ARG A 33 -25.43 -13.52 -3.76
C ARG A 33 -24.32 -14.50 -4.14
N LEU A 34 -23.19 -14.00 -4.64
CA LEU A 34 -22.06 -14.85 -4.99
C LEU A 34 -21.50 -15.58 -3.76
N ALA A 35 -21.49 -14.93 -2.59
CA ALA A 35 -21.07 -15.54 -1.32
C ALA A 35 -22.00 -16.68 -0.86
N GLU A 36 -23.27 -16.65 -1.25
CA GLU A 36 -24.26 -17.72 -1.03
C GLU A 36 -24.16 -18.84 -2.08
N GLY A 37 -23.18 -18.79 -2.99
CA GLY A 37 -22.99 -19.78 -4.08
C GLY A 37 -23.86 -19.52 -5.31
N VAL A 38 -24.52 -18.35 -5.40
CA VAL A 38 -25.44 -18.03 -6.50
C VAL A 38 -24.73 -17.14 -7.53
N LEU A 39 -24.52 -17.68 -8.73
CA LEU A 39 -23.87 -16.96 -9.82
C LEU A 39 -24.73 -15.78 -10.33
N PRO A 40 -24.19 -14.56 -10.45
CA PRO A 40 -24.91 -13.39 -10.92
C PRO A 40 -25.02 -13.36 -12.46
N ASP A 41 -26.15 -12.86 -12.99
CA ASP A 41 -26.30 -12.54 -14.42
C ASP A 41 -25.88 -11.08 -14.68
N LEU A 42 -24.76 -10.88 -15.39
CA LEU A 42 -24.06 -9.59 -15.49
C LEU A 42 -24.20 -8.90 -16.86
N ARG A 43 -25.29 -9.17 -17.57
CA ARG A 43 -25.44 -8.79 -18.99
C ARG A 43 -25.63 -7.29 -19.30
N GLU A 44 -25.72 -6.40 -18.33
CA GLU A 44 -25.82 -4.95 -18.60
C GLU A 44 -24.95 -4.12 -17.63
N SER A 45 -23.87 -3.51 -18.12
CA SER A 45 -23.53 -2.08 -17.91
C SER A 45 -22.06 -1.74 -18.18
N VAL A 46 -21.87 -0.59 -18.84
CA VAL A 46 -20.63 0.10 -19.24
C VAL A 46 -20.89 1.60 -19.02
N ALA A 47 -19.91 2.50 -19.00
CA ALA A 47 -18.89 2.70 -17.99
C ALA A 47 -19.13 4.13 -17.47
N HIS A 48 -18.98 4.39 -16.18
CA HIS A 48 -18.95 5.76 -15.67
C HIS A 48 -17.48 6.14 -15.44
N ARG A 49 -17.13 7.40 -15.72
CA ARG A 49 -15.79 7.94 -15.39
C ARG A 49 -15.79 8.38 -13.93
N PHE A 50 -14.83 7.87 -13.16
CA PHE A 50 -14.61 8.22 -11.76
C PHE A 50 -13.11 8.21 -11.45
N SER A 51 -12.73 8.83 -10.33
CA SER A 51 -11.40 8.72 -9.73
C SER A 51 -11.50 8.13 -8.31
N PHE A 52 -10.37 7.88 -7.67
CA PHE A 52 -10.29 7.47 -6.27
C PHE A 52 -9.56 8.51 -5.42
N ALA A 53 -9.90 8.57 -4.13
CA ALA A 53 -9.29 9.45 -3.13
C ALA A 53 -9.26 8.78 -1.75
N ALA A 54 -8.24 9.09 -0.92
CA ALA A 54 -8.14 8.53 0.44
C ALA A 54 -9.16 9.12 1.43
N SER A 55 -9.78 10.24 1.07
CA SER A 55 -10.82 10.92 1.83
C SER A 55 -11.93 11.41 0.91
N ALA A 56 -13.10 11.71 1.48
CA ALA A 56 -14.20 12.33 0.74
C ALA A 56 -13.90 13.79 0.35
N ASP A 57 -12.90 14.42 0.97
CA ASP A 57 -12.40 15.75 0.59
C ASP A 57 -11.44 15.62 -0.61
N PRO A 58 -11.77 16.23 -1.77
CA PRO A 58 -10.90 16.22 -2.95
C PRO A 58 -9.54 16.89 -2.74
N GLY A 59 -9.40 17.77 -1.74
CA GLY A 59 -8.14 18.42 -1.38
C GLY A 59 -7.33 17.69 -0.31
N GLY A 60 -7.82 16.54 0.18
CA GLY A 60 -7.18 15.75 1.21
C GLY A 60 -5.87 15.07 0.76
N PRO A 61 -5.12 14.47 1.69
CA PRO A 61 -3.90 13.73 1.38
C PRO A 61 -4.19 12.55 0.45
N ALA A 62 -3.21 12.22 -0.41
CA ALA A 62 -3.35 11.15 -1.40
C ALA A 62 -3.44 9.76 -0.77
N LEU A 63 -2.73 9.55 0.34
CA LEU A 63 -2.72 8.33 1.14
C LEU A 63 -2.79 8.65 2.62
N LEU A 64 -3.44 7.79 3.39
CA LEU A 64 -3.53 7.89 4.84
C LEU A 64 -3.19 6.55 5.51
N ASP A 65 -2.59 6.59 6.68
CA ASP A 65 -2.52 5.46 7.60
C ASP A 65 -3.39 5.79 8.83
N LEU A 66 -4.52 5.11 8.94
CA LEU A 66 -5.46 5.21 10.06
C LEU A 66 -5.47 3.92 10.90
N SER A 67 -4.60 2.95 10.60
CA SER A 67 -4.61 1.63 11.25
C SER A 67 -4.33 1.67 12.75
N ALA A 68 -3.67 2.71 13.24
CA ALA A 68 -3.41 2.96 14.66
C ALA A 68 -4.25 4.11 15.26
N GLY A 69 -5.21 4.64 14.50
CA GLY A 69 -5.99 5.82 14.88
C GLY A 69 -7.44 5.53 15.24
N ASP A 70 -8.18 6.57 15.63
CA ASP A 70 -9.61 6.48 15.88
C ASP A 70 -10.38 6.38 14.56
N LEU A 71 -11.00 5.21 14.34
CA LEU A 71 -11.83 4.95 13.17
C LEU A 71 -13.26 5.49 13.36
N ASP A 72 -13.89 5.94 12.27
CA ASP A 72 -15.32 6.20 12.29
C ASP A 72 -16.12 4.88 12.50
N PRO A 73 -17.41 4.92 12.88
CA PRO A 73 -18.17 3.71 13.18
C PRO A 73 -18.22 2.68 12.05
N LEU A 74 -18.28 3.12 10.79
CA LEU A 74 -18.32 2.24 9.62
C LEU A 74 -16.95 1.59 9.38
N ASP A 75 -15.87 2.38 9.45
CA ASP A 75 -14.51 1.87 9.30
C ASP A 75 -14.14 0.87 10.41
N ARG A 76 -14.58 1.14 11.65
CA ARG A 76 -14.42 0.20 12.76
C ARG A 76 -15.16 -1.11 12.53
N ALA A 77 -16.43 -1.05 12.11
CA ALA A 77 -17.20 -2.27 11.81
C ALA A 77 -16.54 -3.10 10.71
N ALA A 78 -16.05 -2.45 9.65
CA ALA A 78 -15.33 -3.13 8.57
C ALA A 78 -14.00 -3.75 9.04
N ALA A 79 -13.23 -3.02 9.84
CA ALA A 79 -11.97 -3.49 10.42
C ALA A 79 -12.16 -4.68 11.36
N GLU A 80 -13.16 -4.63 12.26
CA GLU A 80 -13.50 -5.73 13.17
C GLU A 80 -13.95 -6.98 12.40
N ALA A 81 -14.75 -6.81 11.34
CA ALA A 81 -15.16 -7.91 10.47
C ALA A 81 -13.95 -8.55 9.77
N ALA A 82 -13.05 -7.74 9.20
CA ALA A 82 -11.82 -8.25 8.58
C ALA A 82 -10.92 -8.96 9.60
N ALA A 83 -10.79 -8.43 10.82
CA ALA A 83 -9.98 -9.04 11.88
C ALA A 83 -10.49 -10.43 12.29
N GLY A 84 -11.81 -10.64 12.31
CA GLY A 84 -12.44 -11.92 12.60
C GLY A 84 -12.19 -13.01 11.55
N GLU A 85 -11.79 -12.63 10.34
CA GLU A 85 -11.61 -13.54 9.22
C GLU A 85 -10.15 -13.94 9.03
N SER A 86 -9.80 -15.20 9.37
CA SER A 86 -8.42 -15.71 9.33
C SER A 86 -7.66 -15.49 8.00
N GLY A 87 -8.38 -15.39 6.88
CA GLY A 87 -7.82 -15.17 5.55
C GLY A 87 -7.46 -13.72 5.23
N ALA A 88 -8.00 -12.74 5.95
CA ALA A 88 -7.78 -11.32 5.70
C ALA A 88 -6.39 -10.86 6.16
N ARG A 89 -5.72 -10.00 5.39
CA ARG A 89 -4.38 -9.47 5.68
C ARG A 89 -4.36 -7.98 5.95
N ALA A 90 -5.09 -7.22 5.15
CA ALA A 90 -5.18 -5.77 5.29
C ALA A 90 -6.46 -5.22 4.66
N LEU A 91 -6.95 -4.11 5.21
CA LEU A 91 -8.16 -3.43 4.78
C LEU A 91 -7.90 -1.93 4.62
N TRP A 92 -8.30 -1.42 3.47
CA TRP A 92 -8.22 -0.01 3.13
C TRP A 92 -9.61 0.57 2.87
N ARG A 93 -9.80 1.85 3.17
CA ARG A 93 -10.94 2.66 2.74
C ARG A 93 -10.50 3.65 1.67
N SER A 94 -11.14 3.61 0.51
CA SER A 94 -11.04 4.59 -0.56
C SER A 94 -12.40 5.24 -0.81
N TRP A 95 -12.40 6.36 -1.53
CA TRP A 95 -13.59 7.06 -1.99
C TRP A 95 -13.58 7.11 -3.50
N ARG A 96 -14.61 6.54 -4.12
CA ARG A 96 -14.85 6.67 -5.54
C ARG A 96 -15.55 7.99 -5.81
N ILE A 97 -14.90 8.89 -6.53
CA ILE A 97 -15.38 10.23 -6.85
C ILE A 97 -15.95 10.22 -8.28
N PRO A 98 -17.27 10.32 -8.46
CA PRO A 98 -17.87 10.41 -9.79
C PRO A 98 -17.43 11.68 -10.51
N ALA A 99 -17.31 11.64 -11.85
CA ALA A 99 -17.08 12.85 -12.64
C ALA A 99 -18.29 13.81 -12.66
N THR A 100 -19.47 13.32 -12.27
CA THR A 100 -20.71 14.08 -12.14
C THR A 100 -20.87 14.64 -10.73
N ALA A 101 -21.85 15.53 -10.50
CA ALA A 101 -22.16 16.08 -9.17
C ALA A 101 -22.80 15.06 -8.19
N ALA A 102 -22.62 13.76 -8.42
CA ALA A 102 -23.10 12.72 -7.52
C ALA A 102 -22.18 12.64 -6.29
N PRO A 103 -22.69 12.24 -5.12
CA PRO A 103 -21.88 12.15 -3.91
C PRO A 103 -20.76 11.09 -4.06
N PRO A 104 -19.60 11.30 -3.41
CA PRO A 104 -18.57 10.28 -3.27
C PRO A 104 -19.10 8.97 -2.69
N VAL A 105 -18.61 7.85 -3.20
CA VAL A 105 -18.99 6.51 -2.73
C VAL A 105 -17.84 5.92 -1.93
N ARG A 106 -18.13 5.45 -0.73
CA ARG A 106 -17.14 4.78 0.11
C ARG A 106 -16.90 3.35 -0.40
N VAL A 107 -15.64 3.00 -0.64
CA VAL A 107 -15.20 1.69 -1.12
C VAL A 107 -14.15 1.13 -0.18
N TYR A 108 -14.29 -0.12 0.19
CA TYR A 108 -13.30 -0.86 0.97
C TYR A 108 -12.54 -1.80 0.06
N VAL A 109 -11.22 -1.89 0.23
CA VAL A 109 -10.36 -2.83 -0.49
C VAL A 109 -9.78 -3.78 0.55
N LEU A 110 -9.95 -5.09 0.37
CA LEU A 110 -9.51 -6.13 1.29
C LEU A 110 -8.48 -7.03 0.61
N GLU A 111 -7.29 -7.10 1.18
CA GLU A 111 -6.29 -8.10 0.81
C GLU A 111 -6.52 -9.37 1.61
N ALA A 112 -6.43 -10.52 0.95
CA ALA A 112 -6.53 -11.82 1.58
C ALA A 112 -5.43 -12.78 1.11
N GLY A 113 -4.87 -13.55 2.04
CA GLY A 113 -3.95 -14.66 1.76
C GLY A 113 -4.64 -16.02 1.80
N ALA A 114 -5.95 -16.07 1.55
CA ALA A 114 -6.77 -17.29 1.56
C ALA A 114 -7.13 -17.73 0.15
N ALA A 115 -7.42 -19.01 -0.04
CA ALA A 115 -7.78 -19.56 -1.35
C ALA A 115 -8.86 -18.74 -2.06
N GLU A 116 -8.74 -18.55 -3.38
CA GLU A 116 -9.63 -17.66 -4.16
C GLU A 116 -11.13 -17.96 -3.96
N ALA A 117 -11.50 -19.22 -3.77
CA ALA A 117 -12.88 -19.65 -3.50
C ALA A 117 -13.48 -19.05 -2.20
N THR A 118 -12.63 -18.57 -1.29
CA THR A 118 -13.06 -17.96 -0.02
C THR A 118 -13.28 -16.44 -0.11
N LEU A 119 -12.76 -15.79 -1.15
CA LEU A 119 -12.82 -14.32 -1.27
C LEU A 119 -14.24 -13.76 -1.25
N PRO A 120 -15.25 -14.35 -1.94
CA PRO A 120 -16.62 -13.84 -1.87
C PRO A 120 -17.20 -13.85 -0.45
N ARG A 121 -16.83 -14.85 0.37
CA ARG A 121 -17.25 -14.93 1.76
C ARG A 121 -16.63 -13.81 2.60
N LEU A 122 -15.34 -13.54 2.41
CA LEU A 122 -14.64 -12.42 3.05
C LEU A 122 -15.27 -11.08 2.64
N THR A 123 -15.56 -10.90 1.35
CA THR A 123 -16.29 -9.74 0.83
C THR A 123 -17.63 -9.57 1.53
N ALA A 124 -18.43 -10.65 1.62
CA ALA A 124 -19.74 -10.62 2.25
C ALA A 124 -19.67 -10.34 3.75
N ALA A 125 -18.73 -10.93 4.49
CA ALA A 125 -18.57 -10.69 5.92
C ALA A 125 -18.39 -9.19 6.23
N VAL A 126 -17.52 -8.50 5.49
CA VAL A 126 -17.32 -7.05 5.65
C VAL A 126 -18.55 -6.27 5.18
N MET A 127 -19.18 -6.66 4.08
CA MET A 127 -20.41 -6.00 3.61
C MET A 127 -21.57 -6.12 4.60
N THR A 128 -21.75 -7.29 5.22
CA THR A 128 -22.77 -7.51 6.26
C THR A 128 -22.53 -6.63 7.47
N ALA A 129 -21.28 -6.57 7.97
CA ALA A 129 -20.94 -5.68 9.08
C ALA A 129 -21.22 -4.20 8.76
N LEU A 130 -20.96 -3.77 7.52
CA LEU A 130 -21.26 -2.42 7.06
C LEU A 130 -22.78 -2.15 6.95
N LEU A 131 -23.57 -3.12 6.49
CA LEU A 131 -25.03 -3.03 6.46
C LEU A 131 -25.59 -2.90 7.88
N ASP A 132 -25.12 -3.74 8.80
CA ASP A 132 -25.52 -3.71 10.22
C ASP A 132 -25.14 -2.38 10.89
N ALA A 133 -24.04 -1.77 10.45
CA ALA A 133 -23.61 -0.43 10.85
C ALA A 133 -24.35 0.72 10.12
N GLY A 134 -25.28 0.40 9.21
CA GLY A 134 -26.19 1.35 8.57
C GLY A 134 -25.80 1.83 7.16
N LEU A 135 -24.76 1.26 6.54
CA LEU A 135 -24.40 1.58 5.15
C LEU A 135 -25.28 0.80 4.17
N THR A 136 -26.07 1.50 3.36
CA THR A 136 -27.13 0.89 2.54
C THR A 136 -26.66 0.12 1.30
N ALA A 137 -25.50 0.47 0.72
CA ALA A 137 -24.95 -0.17 -0.48
C ALA A 137 -23.42 -0.34 -0.34
N PRO A 138 -22.95 -1.16 0.60
CA PRO A 138 -21.53 -1.29 0.90
C PRO A 138 -20.75 -1.76 -0.33
N GLN A 139 -19.60 -1.12 -0.59
CA GLN A 139 -18.69 -1.53 -1.65
C GLN A 139 -17.44 -2.12 -1.03
N VAL A 140 -17.19 -3.42 -1.26
CA VAL A 140 -15.99 -4.12 -0.81
C VAL A 140 -15.36 -4.85 -2.00
N GLU A 141 -14.08 -4.62 -2.23
CA GLU A 141 -13.26 -5.24 -3.27
C GLU A 141 -12.20 -6.13 -2.62
N THR A 142 -12.36 -7.45 -2.70
CA THR A 142 -11.40 -8.40 -2.11
C THR A 142 -10.49 -9.00 -3.17
N TYR A 143 -9.17 -8.99 -2.96
CA TYR A 143 -8.18 -9.62 -3.84
C TYR A 143 -7.26 -10.58 -3.08
N HIS A 144 -6.64 -11.50 -3.81
CA HIS A 144 -5.64 -12.41 -3.26
C HIS A 144 -4.25 -11.76 -3.28
N SER A 145 -3.45 -11.92 -2.22
CA SER A 145 -2.12 -11.32 -2.09
C SER A 145 -1.17 -11.64 -3.25
N ASP A 146 -1.28 -12.83 -3.84
CA ASP A 146 -0.38 -13.30 -4.92
C ASP A 146 -0.88 -12.97 -6.34
N VAL A 147 -1.91 -12.13 -6.48
CA VAL A 147 -2.51 -11.81 -7.78
C VAL A 147 -2.30 -10.34 -8.12
N ASP A 148 -1.88 -10.09 -9.36
CA ASP A 148 -1.81 -8.72 -9.90
C ASP A 148 -3.16 -8.02 -9.77
N LEU A 149 -3.14 -6.83 -9.16
CA LEU A 149 -4.34 -6.03 -8.98
C LEU A 149 -4.95 -5.65 -10.33
N LEU A 150 -6.28 -5.75 -10.41
CA LEU A 150 -7.01 -5.13 -11.52
C LEU A 150 -6.81 -3.60 -11.47
N PRO A 151 -6.87 -2.89 -12.60
CA PRO A 151 -6.61 -1.45 -12.64
C PRO A 151 -7.44 -0.61 -11.66
N CYS A 152 -8.72 -0.99 -11.43
CA CYS A 152 -9.58 -0.33 -10.44
C CYS A 152 -9.08 -0.55 -9.01
N GLN A 153 -8.69 -1.77 -8.67
CA GLN A 153 -8.17 -2.11 -7.34
C GLN A 153 -6.84 -1.42 -7.06
N HIS A 154 -5.95 -1.39 -8.06
CA HIS A 154 -4.69 -0.68 -7.97
C HIS A 154 -4.91 0.82 -7.74
N ALA A 155 -5.83 1.44 -8.50
CA ALA A 155 -6.17 2.86 -8.34
C ALA A 155 -6.84 3.14 -6.98
N ALA A 156 -7.74 2.26 -6.52
CA ALA A 156 -8.38 2.39 -5.23
C ALA A 156 -7.38 2.28 -4.08
N ARG A 157 -6.51 1.26 -4.08
CA ARG A 157 -5.46 1.07 -3.05
C ARG A 157 -4.47 2.23 -3.04
N GLY A 158 -4.01 2.68 -4.22
CA GLY A 158 -3.10 3.82 -4.38
C GLY A 158 -3.69 5.19 -4.02
N ALA A 159 -4.99 5.27 -3.73
CA ALA A 159 -5.67 6.46 -3.25
C ALA A 159 -6.63 6.08 -2.10
N SER A 160 -6.07 5.59 -1.00
CA SER A 160 -6.83 5.07 0.14
C SER A 160 -6.24 5.42 1.50
N ALA A 161 -7.03 5.16 2.53
CA ALA A 161 -6.61 5.09 3.92
C ALA A 161 -6.47 3.62 4.33
N LEU A 162 -5.29 3.19 4.80
CA LEU A 162 -5.16 1.90 5.49
C LEU A 162 -5.89 2.01 6.83
N ILE A 163 -6.86 1.14 7.10
CA ILE A 163 -7.68 1.18 8.33
C ILE A 163 -7.45 -0.03 9.22
N TRP A 164 -6.94 -1.13 8.68
CA TRP A 164 -6.60 -2.32 9.46
C TRP A 164 -5.55 -3.18 8.75
N THR A 165 -4.72 -3.87 9.52
CA THR A 165 -3.81 -4.92 9.04
C THR A 165 -3.67 -5.98 10.12
N ARG A 166 -3.47 -7.25 9.70
CA ARG A 166 -3.31 -8.39 10.60
C ARG A 166 -2.01 -8.30 11.40
N ASP A 167 -0.94 -7.90 10.73
CA ASP A 167 0.39 -7.83 11.31
C ASP A 167 0.70 -6.39 11.69
N GLU A 168 0.41 -6.03 12.95
CA GLU A 168 0.82 -4.75 13.50
C GLU A 168 2.34 -4.64 13.45
N ARG A 169 2.84 -3.75 12.58
CA ARG A 169 4.27 -3.38 12.54
C ARG A 169 4.45 -1.99 13.16
N PRO A 170 5.61 -1.70 13.79
CA PRO A 170 5.95 -0.35 14.21
C PRO A 170 5.82 0.66 13.04
N PRO A 171 5.50 1.93 13.32
CA PRO A 171 5.44 2.96 12.29
C PRO A 171 6.74 3.05 11.48
N PRO A 172 6.66 3.26 10.16
CA PRO A 172 7.85 3.35 9.32
C PRO A 172 8.70 4.58 9.67
N ARG A 173 10.00 4.48 9.42
CA ARG A 173 10.99 5.52 9.75
C ARG A 173 11.77 5.90 8.50
N LEU A 174 11.83 7.20 8.21
CA LEU A 174 12.67 7.70 7.12
C LEU A 174 14.12 7.84 7.60
N ALA A 175 15.03 7.14 6.93
CA ALA A 175 16.46 7.24 7.16
C ALA A 175 16.99 8.59 6.69
N ARG A 176 17.89 9.18 7.48
CA ARG A 176 18.63 10.36 7.07
C ARG A 176 19.72 9.95 6.09
N VAL A 177 19.96 10.79 5.09
CA VAL A 177 21.07 10.63 4.15
C VAL A 177 22.31 11.34 4.67
N PHE A 178 22.16 12.57 5.13
CA PHE A 178 23.25 13.47 5.48
C PHE A 178 23.24 13.78 6.98
N ASP A 179 24.43 13.93 7.57
CA ASP A 179 24.60 14.32 8.97
C ASP A 179 24.18 15.77 9.20
N ARG A 180 24.40 16.62 8.18
CA ARG A 180 24.12 18.06 8.19
C ARG A 180 23.13 18.44 7.09
N GLY A 181 22.37 19.51 7.31
CA GLY A 181 21.41 20.06 6.35
C GLY A 181 21.00 21.50 6.68
N GLY A 182 20.05 22.04 5.91
CA GLY A 182 19.52 23.40 6.08
C GLY A 182 20.31 24.47 5.32
N ALA A 183 20.32 25.70 5.82
CA ALA A 183 20.96 26.84 5.16
C ALA A 183 22.48 26.68 4.97
N ALA A 184 23.13 25.82 5.77
CA ALA A 184 24.54 25.50 5.67
C ALA A 184 24.88 24.49 4.55
N GLY A 185 23.88 23.97 3.84
CA GLY A 185 24.03 22.91 2.85
C GLY A 185 23.98 21.52 3.46
N VAL A 186 23.80 20.52 2.59
CA VAL A 186 23.78 19.10 2.96
C VAL A 186 25.19 18.51 2.91
N GLY A 187 25.50 17.55 3.79
CA GLY A 187 26.77 16.83 3.74
C GLY A 187 27.06 15.94 4.94
N PHE A 188 28.22 15.29 4.89
CA PHE A 188 28.69 14.34 5.90
C PHE A 188 29.73 14.94 6.84
N ASP A 189 29.70 14.55 8.11
CA ASP A 189 30.71 14.93 9.09
C ASP A 189 32.06 14.25 8.82
N PRO A 190 33.20 14.90 9.15
CA PRO A 190 34.52 14.31 8.92
C PRO A 190 34.74 12.95 9.61
N GLY A 191 34.03 12.70 10.71
CA GLY A 191 34.07 11.45 11.47
C GLY A 191 32.99 10.43 11.11
N HIS A 192 32.25 10.65 10.03
CA HIS A 192 31.19 9.73 9.60
C HIS A 192 31.75 8.31 9.34
N GLU A 193 31.06 7.29 9.86
CA GLU A 193 31.51 5.89 9.79
C GLU A 193 31.70 5.46 8.33
N ARG A 194 32.80 4.75 8.06
CA ARG A 194 33.05 4.15 6.74
C ARG A 194 33.12 2.64 6.85
N LEU A 195 32.28 1.96 6.07
CA LEU A 195 32.25 0.51 6.01
C LEU A 195 33.30 -0.02 5.04
N SER A 196 33.78 -1.23 5.25
CA SER A 196 34.77 -1.84 4.36
C SER A 196 34.52 -3.33 4.15
N GLY A 197 35.13 -3.86 3.07
CA GLY A 197 35.10 -5.29 2.75
C GLY A 197 33.70 -5.88 2.68
N ALA A 198 33.57 -7.10 3.22
CA ALA A 198 32.34 -7.90 3.13
C ALA A 198 31.13 -7.26 3.84
N GLU A 199 31.34 -6.43 4.86
CA GLU A 199 30.22 -5.75 5.50
C GLU A 199 29.60 -4.69 4.58
N ARG A 200 30.43 -3.86 3.94
CA ARG A 200 29.94 -2.86 2.98
C ARG A 200 29.10 -3.51 1.88
N ASP A 201 29.57 -4.63 1.33
CA ASP A 201 28.89 -5.31 0.24
C ASP A 201 27.57 -5.96 0.69
N ARG A 202 27.51 -6.51 1.91
CA ARG A 202 26.26 -7.01 2.51
C ARG A 202 25.24 -5.90 2.77
N VAL A 203 25.68 -4.77 3.32
CA VAL A 203 24.81 -3.61 3.54
C VAL A 203 24.30 -3.06 2.21
N ALA A 204 25.15 -2.96 1.19
CA ALA A 204 24.73 -2.53 -0.14
C ALA A 204 23.71 -3.50 -0.76
N GLY A 205 23.92 -4.82 -0.61
CA GLY A 205 22.97 -5.84 -1.05
C GLY A 205 21.63 -5.73 -0.35
N TYR A 206 21.62 -5.48 0.97
CA TYR A 206 20.38 -5.23 1.72
C TYR A 206 19.63 -4.00 1.20
N LEU A 207 20.33 -2.86 1.06
CA LEU A 207 19.71 -1.61 0.61
C LEU A 207 19.17 -1.70 -0.82
N ASP A 208 19.85 -2.40 -1.72
CA ASP A 208 19.40 -2.64 -3.09
C ASP A 208 18.23 -3.63 -3.16
N GLY A 209 18.15 -4.55 -2.19
CA GLY A 209 17.08 -5.54 -2.06
C GLY A 209 15.81 -5.03 -1.39
N GLY A 210 15.77 -3.78 -0.92
CA GLY A 210 14.54 -3.18 -0.41
C GLY A 210 13.50 -2.95 -1.50
N GLU A 211 12.23 -3.05 -1.12
CA GLU A 211 11.09 -2.90 -2.03
C GLU A 211 11.00 -1.45 -2.55
N PRO A 212 11.04 -1.22 -3.87
CA PRO A 212 10.94 0.11 -4.44
C PRO A 212 9.52 0.69 -4.30
N ILE A 213 9.37 1.75 -3.51
CA ILE A 213 8.07 2.41 -3.30
C ILE A 213 7.89 3.68 -4.14
N LEU A 214 8.99 4.34 -4.51
CA LEU A 214 8.93 5.52 -5.39
C LEU A 214 10.09 5.45 -6.38
N ALA A 215 9.77 5.02 -7.59
CA ALA A 215 10.69 5.09 -8.72
C ALA A 215 10.63 6.49 -9.35
N THR A 216 11.80 7.12 -9.54
CA THR A 216 11.90 8.43 -10.20
C THR A 216 13.15 8.50 -11.07
N THR A 217 13.06 9.27 -12.16
CA THR A 217 14.23 9.62 -12.98
C THR A 217 14.96 10.86 -12.46
N ARG A 218 14.47 11.47 -11.37
CA ARG A 218 15.12 12.63 -10.74
C ARG A 218 16.44 12.21 -10.10
N SER A 219 17.40 13.11 -10.22
CA SER A 219 18.72 12.96 -9.60
C SER A 219 19.17 14.27 -8.96
N ALA A 220 20.09 14.16 -8.00
CA ALA A 220 20.70 15.28 -7.31
C ALA A 220 22.21 15.36 -7.61
N PRO A 221 22.83 16.54 -7.47
CA PRO A 221 24.29 16.65 -7.51
C PRO A 221 24.96 15.85 -6.39
N ASP A 222 26.14 15.30 -6.66
CA ASP A 222 27.00 14.71 -5.64
C ASP A 222 27.60 15.82 -4.76
N VAL A 223 27.55 15.68 -3.44
CA VAL A 223 28.09 16.70 -2.52
C VAL A 223 29.62 16.77 -2.53
N PHE A 224 30.30 15.70 -2.96
CA PHE A 224 31.76 15.66 -3.10
C PHE A 224 32.24 15.96 -4.52
N ALA A 225 31.36 15.83 -5.53
CA ALA A 225 31.69 16.06 -6.94
C ALA A 225 30.54 16.78 -7.67
N PRO A 226 30.15 18.00 -7.22
CA PRO A 226 28.99 18.72 -7.77
C PRO A 226 29.17 19.10 -9.26
N GLU A 227 30.41 19.20 -9.74
CA GLU A 227 30.76 19.48 -11.12
C GLU A 227 30.33 18.40 -12.12
N LEU A 228 30.06 17.18 -11.65
CA LEU A 228 29.55 16.09 -12.49
C LEU A 228 28.06 16.23 -12.84
N GLY A 229 27.38 17.23 -12.27
CA GLY A 229 25.95 17.44 -12.45
C GLY A 229 25.10 16.43 -11.65
N PRO A 230 23.80 16.32 -11.97
CA PRO A 230 22.87 15.53 -11.16
C PRO A 230 22.96 14.04 -11.51
N ILE A 231 23.83 13.33 -10.81
CA ILE A 231 24.10 11.89 -11.02
C ILE A 231 23.58 10.99 -9.90
N VAL A 232 23.21 11.56 -8.75
CA VAL A 232 22.83 10.79 -7.56
C VAL A 232 21.35 10.42 -7.61
N PRO A 233 20.98 9.12 -7.63
CA PRO A 233 19.58 8.71 -7.72
C PRO A 233 18.76 9.11 -6.48
N ALA A 234 17.49 9.43 -6.69
CA ALA A 234 16.55 9.89 -5.66
C ALA A 234 15.30 9.01 -5.51
N GLY A 235 15.36 7.75 -5.99
CA GLY A 235 14.31 6.77 -5.72
C GLY A 235 14.21 6.42 -4.24
N PHE A 236 13.06 5.90 -3.80
CA PHE A 236 12.84 5.45 -2.43
C PHE A 236 12.57 3.95 -2.38
N ARG A 237 13.12 3.31 -1.36
CA ARG A 237 12.97 1.90 -1.03
C ARG A 237 12.56 1.70 0.42
N THR A 238 12.00 0.54 0.73
CA THR A 238 11.58 0.17 2.09
C THR A 238 11.84 -1.30 2.41
N ASP A 239 12.07 -1.61 3.68
CA ASP A 239 11.96 -2.98 4.24
C ASP A 239 10.64 -3.16 5.03
N GLY A 240 9.75 -2.17 4.96
CA GLY A 240 8.50 -2.11 5.71
C GLY A 240 8.60 -1.49 7.10
N ARG A 241 9.81 -1.25 7.62
CA ARG A 241 10.08 -0.52 8.86
C ARG A 241 10.91 0.73 8.62
N TRP A 242 11.90 0.67 7.73
CA TRP A 242 12.72 1.78 7.30
C TRP A 242 12.45 2.12 5.86
N ILE A 243 12.51 3.42 5.58
CA ILE A 243 12.48 3.98 4.25
C ILE A 243 13.84 4.65 4.02
N TRP A 244 14.48 4.39 2.89
CA TRP A 244 15.71 5.08 2.50
C TRP A 244 15.64 5.49 1.04
N THR A 245 16.45 6.49 0.69
CA THR A 245 16.65 6.86 -0.71
C THR A 245 17.79 6.06 -1.31
N ASP A 246 17.75 5.86 -2.63
CA ASP A 246 18.84 5.25 -3.40
C ASP A 246 20.16 6.05 -3.28
N THR A 247 20.05 7.32 -2.88
CA THR A 247 21.17 8.17 -2.49
C THR A 247 22.03 7.51 -1.40
N VAL A 248 21.43 6.84 -0.41
CA VAL A 248 22.15 6.13 0.66
C VAL A 248 23.03 5.04 0.07
N THR A 249 22.47 4.21 -0.82
CA THR A 249 23.22 3.16 -1.52
C THR A 249 24.33 3.75 -2.39
N TYR A 250 24.08 4.87 -3.07
CA TYR A 250 25.09 5.57 -3.87
C TYR A 250 26.30 5.98 -3.02
N TYR A 251 26.09 6.69 -1.90
CA TYR A 251 27.20 7.14 -1.06
C TYR A 251 27.95 5.98 -0.38
N LEU A 252 27.25 4.90 -0.04
CA LEU A 252 27.87 3.67 0.45
C LEU A 252 28.76 3.02 -0.62
N ARG A 253 28.29 2.89 -1.86
CA ARG A 253 29.08 2.25 -2.93
C ARG A 253 30.26 3.11 -3.38
N THR A 254 30.04 4.41 -3.55
CA THR A 254 31.04 5.33 -4.11
C THR A 254 32.08 5.75 -3.07
N TYR A 255 31.63 6.04 -1.85
CA TYR A 255 32.49 6.63 -0.81
C TYR A 255 32.64 5.74 0.42
N SER A 256 31.99 4.57 0.46
CA SER A 256 31.99 3.68 1.62
C SER A 256 31.41 4.31 2.88
N LEU A 257 30.60 5.36 2.74
CA LEU A 257 29.92 6.01 3.87
C LEU A 257 28.79 5.12 4.38
N ALA A 258 28.78 4.85 5.68
CA ALA A 258 27.73 4.08 6.30
C ALA A 258 26.34 4.74 6.11
N PRO A 259 25.25 3.98 6.09
CA PRO A 259 23.91 4.55 6.29
C PRO A 259 23.78 5.20 7.67
N ASP A 260 22.66 5.91 7.91
CA ASP A 260 22.28 6.37 9.25
C ASP A 260 22.47 5.24 10.29
N ALA A 261 23.08 5.57 11.43
CA ALA A 261 23.53 4.58 12.40
C ALA A 261 22.40 3.68 12.93
N GLU A 262 21.18 4.20 13.03
CA GLU A 262 20.03 3.41 13.48
C GLU A 262 19.52 2.48 12.37
N LEU A 263 19.56 2.93 11.10
CA LEU A 263 19.30 2.06 9.96
C LEU A 263 20.37 0.96 9.87
N LEU A 264 21.66 1.30 9.98
CA LEU A 264 22.74 0.32 9.97
C LEU A 264 22.60 -0.68 11.13
N GLY A 265 22.24 -0.21 12.32
CA GLY A 265 21.92 -1.06 13.47
C GLY A 265 20.75 -2.01 13.19
N HIS A 266 19.71 -1.55 12.50
CA HIS A 266 18.60 -2.38 12.05
C HIS A 266 19.03 -3.47 11.06
N ILE A 267 19.81 -3.11 10.03
CA ILE A 267 20.32 -4.03 9.02
C ILE A 267 21.16 -5.14 9.67
N ARG A 268 22.06 -4.75 10.59
CA ARG A 268 22.88 -5.69 11.37
C ARG A 268 22.03 -6.62 12.23
N ALA A 269 21.00 -6.09 12.90
CA ALA A 269 20.10 -6.89 13.73
C ALA A 269 19.20 -7.84 12.92
N ASN A 270 19.00 -7.57 11.63
CA ASN A 270 18.30 -8.45 10.69
C ASN A 270 19.23 -9.43 9.96
N ASP A 271 20.48 -9.56 10.40
CA ASP A 271 21.51 -10.40 9.76
C ASP A 271 21.66 -10.14 8.25
N TYR A 272 21.43 -8.90 7.82
CA TYR A 272 21.48 -8.49 6.40
C TYR A 272 20.52 -9.29 5.49
N ALA A 273 19.51 -9.95 6.04
CA ALA A 273 18.55 -10.74 5.27
C ALA A 273 17.56 -9.84 4.51
N ALA A 274 17.14 -10.26 3.32
CA ALA A 274 16.05 -9.59 2.61
C ALA A 274 14.75 -9.70 3.42
N VAL A 275 13.94 -8.64 3.40
CA VAL A 275 12.67 -8.58 4.11
C VAL A 275 11.54 -8.58 3.09
N ASP A 276 10.55 -9.44 3.31
CA ASP A 276 9.32 -9.43 2.54
C ASP A 276 8.42 -8.27 2.99
N VAL A 277 8.07 -7.41 2.05
CA VAL A 277 7.30 -6.19 2.28
C VAL A 277 5.87 -6.45 1.84
N ASP A 278 4.96 -6.57 2.81
CA ASP A 278 3.54 -6.69 2.51
C ASP A 278 2.94 -5.35 2.03
N ALA A 279 1.78 -5.42 1.38
CA ALA A 279 1.11 -4.24 0.83
C ALA A 279 0.75 -3.19 1.89
N ALA A 280 0.50 -3.60 3.14
CA ALA A 280 0.22 -2.67 4.23
C ALA A 280 1.48 -1.90 4.65
N ALA A 281 2.64 -2.54 4.67
CA ALA A 281 3.93 -1.92 4.95
C ALA A 281 4.36 -0.98 3.81
N GLU A 282 4.17 -1.39 2.55
CA GLU A 282 4.35 -0.54 1.37
C GLU A 282 3.48 0.73 1.47
N HIS A 283 2.18 0.56 1.73
CA HIS A 283 1.22 1.67 1.86
C HIS A 283 1.61 2.64 2.97
N ARG A 284 1.99 2.13 4.15
CA ARG A 284 2.39 2.98 5.28
C ARG A 284 3.64 3.79 4.95
N ALA A 285 4.60 3.17 4.25
CA ALA A 285 5.80 3.86 3.82
C ALA A 285 5.47 5.02 2.85
N LEU A 286 4.62 4.75 1.85
CA LEU A 286 4.15 5.78 0.91
C LEU A 286 3.35 6.89 1.59
N ALA A 287 2.43 6.55 2.49
CA ALA A 287 1.64 7.52 3.25
C ALA A 287 2.54 8.46 4.07
N LEU A 288 3.60 7.95 4.69
CA LEU A 288 4.57 8.77 5.42
C LEU A 288 5.31 9.76 4.50
N LEU A 289 5.71 9.34 3.29
CA LEU A 289 6.39 10.20 2.32
C LEU A 289 5.47 11.30 1.78
N LEU A 290 4.21 10.96 1.47
CA LEU A 290 3.27 11.89 0.83
C LEU A 290 2.63 12.88 1.81
N THR A 291 2.58 12.57 3.11
CA THR A 291 2.06 13.48 4.15
C THR A 291 3.10 14.43 4.73
N ARG A 292 4.39 14.19 4.49
CA ARG A 292 5.49 15.07 4.91
C ARG A 292 5.99 16.03 3.82
N GLY A 293 5.35 16.00 2.64
CA GLY A 293 5.62 16.90 1.52
C GLY A 293 5.00 18.28 1.66
#